data_AF-A0A7W0KG47-F1
#
_entry.id   AF-A0A7W0KG47-F1
#
_cell.length_a   1.000
_cell.length_b   1.000
_cell.length_c   1.000
_cell.angle_alpha   90.00
_cell.angle_beta   90.00
_cell.angle_gamma   90.00
#
_symmetry.space_group_name_H-M   'P 1'
#
loop_
_entity.id
_entity.type
_entity.pdbx_description
1 polymer ?
#
loop_
_entity_poly.entity_id
_entity_poly.type
_entity_poly.pdbx_seq_one_letter_code
_entity_poly.pdbx_strand_id
1 'polypeptide(L)' 'MPKQGVNDPQGDAVMSGLKSLSFEGTQRVRVGKLIRVEVSASSEKDALDQGTRMCERLLANPVIEEFVVSAARIG' A
#
# COMPACT_ATOMS: atom_id res chain seq x y z
N MET A 1 -1.12 -3.19 -1.63
CA MET A 1 -0.76 -4.39 -0.85
C MET A 1 -1.19 -5.62 -1.62
N PRO A 2 -0.47 -6.76 -1.60
CA PRO A 2 -1.00 -8.02 -2.12
C PRO A 2 -2.33 -8.34 -1.44
N LYS A 3 -3.32 -8.93 -2.13
CA LYS A 3 -4.60 -9.33 -1.49
C LYS A 3 -4.40 -10.48 -0.50
N GLN A 4 -5.36 -10.69 0.39
CA GLN A 4 -5.39 -11.91 1.21
C GLN A 4 -5.42 -13.16 0.32
N GLY A 5 -4.56 -14.14 0.62
CA GLY A 5 -4.40 -15.36 -0.18
C GLY A 5 -3.41 -15.26 -1.34
N VAL A 6 -2.93 -14.06 -1.67
CA VAL A 6 -1.81 -13.89 -2.61
C VAL A 6 -0.50 -14.05 -1.86
N ASN A 7 0.42 -14.82 -2.42
CA ASN A 7 1.74 -15.03 -1.83
C ASN A 7 2.53 -13.70 -1.79
N ASP A 8 3.19 -13.42 -0.66
CA ASP A 8 4.01 -12.22 -0.44
C ASP A 8 5.45 -12.63 -0.04
N PRO A 9 6.29 -13.05 -1.00
CA PRO A 9 7.66 -13.47 -0.70
C PRO A 9 8.52 -12.38 -0.06
N GLN A 10 8.21 -11.10 -0.30
CA GLN A 10 8.92 -9.98 0.30
C GLN A 10 8.58 -9.86 1.79
N GLY A 11 7.30 -9.99 2.14
CA GLY A 11 6.85 -10.08 3.53
C GLY A 11 7.53 -11.21 4.29
N ASP A 12 7.61 -12.40 3.68
CA ASP A 12 8.27 -13.56 4.29
C ASP A 12 9.77 -13.33 4.53
N ALA A 13 10.46 -12.74 3.55
CA ALA A 13 11.87 -12.41 3.68
C ALA A 13 12.13 -11.41 4.82
N VAL A 14 11.32 -10.35 4.92
CA VAL A 14 11.43 -9.35 6.00
C VAL A 14 11.11 -9.98 7.36
N MET A 15 10.06 -10.80 7.45
CA MET A 15 9.73 -11.51 8.68
C MET A 15 10.88 -12.42 9.14
N SER A 16 11.51 -13.16 8.22
CA SER A 16 12.67 -13.99 8.51
C SER A 16 13.83 -13.16 9.06
N GLY A 17 14.15 -12.02 8.42
CA GLY A 17 15.17 -11.09 8.89
C GLY A 17 14.89 -10.55 10.29
N LEU A 18 13.65 -10.15 10.59
CA LEU A 18 13.25 -9.70 11.92
C LEU A 18 13.42 -10.79 12.99
N LYS A 19 13.09 -12.04 12.66
CA LYS A 19 13.32 -13.19 13.55
C LYS A 19 14.81 -13.42 13.81
N SER A 20 15.65 -13.34 12.78
CA SER A 20 17.11 -13.44 12.94
C SER A 20 17.70 -12.34 13.82
N LEU A 21 17.04 -11.18 13.89
CA LEU A 21 17.40 -10.06 14.78
C LEU A 21 16.75 -10.16 16.17
N SER A 22 16.25 -11.34 16.56
CA SER A 22 15.64 -11.61 17.87
C SER A 22 14.33 -10.84 18.17
N PHE A 23 13.62 -10.36 17.15
CA PHE A 23 12.26 -9.83 17.30
C PHE A 23 11.23 -10.97 17.31
N GLU A 24 11.27 -11.81 18.36
CA GLU A 24 10.50 -13.07 18.46
C GLU A 24 8.97 -12.88 18.44
N GLY A 25 8.47 -11.71 18.82
CA GLY A 25 7.06 -11.35 18.76
C GLY A 25 6.52 -11.07 17.35
N THR A 26 7.35 -11.14 16.31
CA THR A 26 6.93 -10.85 14.93
C THR A 26 6.07 -11.98 14.36
N GLN A 27 4.76 -11.76 14.28
CA GLN A 27 3.81 -12.80 13.85
C GLN A 27 3.51 -12.80 12.34
N ARG A 28 3.45 -11.61 11.72
CA ARG A 28 3.13 -11.47 10.30
C ARG A 28 3.68 -10.16 9.77
N VAL A 29 4.35 -10.22 8.62
CA VAL A 29 4.78 -9.05 7.86
C VAL A 29 4.12 -9.09 6.50
N ARG A 30 3.66 -7.94 6.03
CA ARG A 30 3.12 -7.75 4.68
C ARG A 30 3.84 -6.57 4.07
N VAL A 31 4.28 -6.72 2.82
CA VAL A 31 5.01 -5.68 2.10
C VAL A 31 4.16 -5.20 0.93
N GLY A 32 4.23 -3.91 0.65
CA GLY A 32 3.57 -3.32 -0.50
C GLY A 32 4.10 -1.93 -0.80
N LYS A 33 3.39 -1.22 -1.66
CA LYS A 33 3.81 0.09 -2.19
C LYS A 33 3.16 1.22 -1.40
N LEU A 34 3.94 2.23 -1.07
CA LEU A 34 3.45 3.56 -0.67
C LEU A 34 3.76 4.53 -1.82
N ILE A 35 2.72 5.09 -2.42
CA ILE A 35 2.85 6.03 -3.54
C ILE A 35 2.32 7.38 -3.07
N ARG A 36 3.14 8.43 -3.18
CA ARG A 36 2.73 9.81 -2.93
C ARG A 36 2.59 10.52 -4.26
N VAL A 37 1.45 11.18 -4.44
CA VAL A 37 1.14 11.93 -5.67
C VAL A 37 0.65 13.30 -5.25
N GLU A 38 1.21 14.34 -5.85
CA GLU A 38 0.71 15.70 -5.73
C GLU A 38 -0.26 15.96 -6.88
N VAL A 39 -1.46 16.43 -6.55
CA VAL A 39 -2.52 16.72 -7.52
C VAL A 39 -3.13 18.08 -7.25
N SER A 40 -3.51 18.78 -8.32
CA SER A 40 -4.41 19.92 -8.20
C SER A 40 -5.84 19.40 -8.02
N ALA A 41 -6.49 19.81 -6.94
CA ALA A 41 -7.87 19.42 -6.64
C ALA A 41 -8.63 20.57 -5.99
N SER A 42 -9.91 20.66 -6.32
CA SER A 42 -10.82 21.69 -5.79
C SER A 42 -11.22 21.44 -4.33
N SER A 43 -11.08 20.20 -3.86
CA SER A 43 -11.39 19.77 -2.50
C SER A 43 -10.63 18.50 -2.16
N GLU A 44 -10.59 18.14 -0.87
CA GLU A 44 -10.03 16.86 -0.43
C GLU A 44 -10.78 15.65 -1.01
N LYS A 45 -12.10 15.76 -1.17
CA LYS A 45 -12.92 14.73 -1.82
C LYS A 45 -12.53 14.55 -3.29
N ASP A 46 -12.33 15.64 -4.02
CA ASP A 46 -11.88 15.59 -5.42
C ASP A 46 -10.49 14.94 -5.54
N ALA A 47 -9.56 15.28 -4.63
CA ALA A 47 -8.25 14.61 -4.56
C ALA A 47 -8.38 13.11 -4.29
N LEU A 48 -9.26 12.71 -3.37
CA LEU A 48 -9.52 11.31 -3.05
C LEU A 48 -10.13 10.54 -4.24
N ASP A 49 -11.10 11.14 -4.92
CA ASP A 49 -11.74 10.56 -6.10
C ASP A 49 -10.72 10.41 -7.25
N GLN A 50 -9.85 11.41 -7.45
CA GLN A 50 -8.74 11.33 -8.41
C GLN A 50 -7.77 10.21 -8.06
N GLY A 51 -7.30 10.13 -6.81
CA GLY A 51 -6.38 9.09 -6.36
C GLY A 51 -6.97 7.68 -6.51
N THR A 52 -8.25 7.51 -6.20
CA THR A 52 -8.97 6.24 -6.40
C THR A 52 -8.96 5.83 -7.86
N ARG A 53 -9.31 6.73 -8.78
CA ARG A 53 -9.26 6.45 -10.23
C ARG A 53 -7.85 6.12 -10.72
N MET A 54 -6.80 6.75 -10.17
CA MET A 54 -5.42 6.42 -10.50
C MET A 54 -5.07 4.98 -10.08
N CYS A 55 -5.49 4.56 -8.88
CA CYS A 55 -5.30 3.20 -8.40
C CYS A 55 -6.03 2.16 -9.25
N GLU A 56 -7.30 2.41 -9.59
CA GLU A 56 -8.11 1.50 -10.42
C GLU A 56 -7.54 1.32 -11.84
N ARG A 57 -6.98 2.40 -12.41
CA ARG A 57 -6.53 2.40 -13.81
C ARG A 57 -5.07 2.00 -14.01
N LEU A 58 -4.21 2.22 -13.01
CA LEU A 58 -2.77 2.08 -13.20
C LEU A 58 -2.00 1.63 -11.95
N LEU A 59 -2.20 2.30 -10.81
CA LEU A 59 -1.25 2.18 -9.70
C LEU A 59 -1.35 0.84 -8.95
N ALA A 60 -2.53 0.20 -8.97
CA ALA A 60 -2.75 -1.10 -8.37
C ALA A 60 -3.12 -2.13 -9.43
N ASN A 61 -2.56 -3.33 -9.33
CA ASN A 61 -3.05 -4.46 -10.11
C ASN A 61 -4.33 -5.02 -9.46
N PRO A 62 -5.51 -4.89 -10.08
CA PRO A 62 -6.77 -5.25 -9.44
C PRO A 62 -6.96 -6.75 -9.23
N VAL A 63 -6.17 -7.61 -9.88
CA VAL A 63 -6.26 -9.06 -9.70
C VAL A 63 -5.63 -9.45 -8.37
N ILE A 64 -4.42 -8.95 -8.09
CA ILE A 64 -3.56 -9.43 -7.00
C ILE A 64 -3.31 -8.40 -5.89
N GLU A 65 -3.66 -7.13 -6.07
CA GLU A 65 -3.45 -6.08 -5.08
C GLU A 65 -4.76 -5.46 -4.57
N GLU A 66 -4.75 -5.04 -3.31
CA GLU A 66 -5.71 -4.14 -2.66
C GLU A 66 -5.02 -2.81 -2.34
N PHE A 67 -5.77 -1.70 -2.34
CA PHE A 67 -5.23 -0.37 -2.09
C PHE A 67 -6.14 0.43 -1.14
N VAL A 68 -5.55 1.43 -0.50
CA VAL A 68 -6.24 2.44 0.30
C VAL A 68 -5.72 3.79 -0.16
N VAL A 69 -6.62 4.74 -0.34
CA VAL A 69 -6.28 6.12 -0.72
C VAL A 69 -6.59 7.02 0.45
N SER A 70 -5.69 7.97 0.71
CA SER A 70 -5.92 9.07 1.64
C SER A 70 -5.44 10.36 0.97
N ALA A 71 -6.05 11.48 1.33
CA ALA A 71 -5.68 12.79 0.84
C ALA A 71 -5.36 13.70 2.03
N ALA A 72 -4.40 14.60 1.84
CA ALA A 72 -4.08 15.65 2.79
C ALA A 72 -3.71 16.90 1.99
N ARG A 73 -4.09 18.08 2.50
CA ARG A 73 -3.63 19.35 1.93
C ARG A 73 -2.14 19.52 2.22
N ILE A 74 -1.39 19.88 1.20
CA ILE A 74 0.00 20.31 1.32
C ILE A 74 -0.03 21.83 1.50
N GLY A 75 0.66 22.32 2.53
CA GLY A 75 0.74 23.74 2.87
C GLY A 75 1.63 24.53 1.93
#